data_AF-Q121H1-F1
#
_entry.id   AF-Q121H1-F1
#
_cell.length_a   1.000
_cell.length_b   1.000
_cell.length_c   1.000
_cell.angle_alpha   90.00
_cell.angle_beta   90.00
_cell.angle_gamma   90.00
#
_symmetry.space_group_name_H-M   'P 1'
#
loop_
_entity.id
_entity.type
_entity.pdbx_description
1 polymer ?
#
loop_
_entity_poly.entity_id
_entity_poly.type
_entity_poly.pdbx_seq_one_letter_code
_entity_poly.pdbx_strand_id
1 'polypeptide(L)'
;MNKQRHNPSEPPPHQLADWLHQQFLRRPAPPDFHGTSPWADSNLASALTRAVLPAIDLTFTRQDVESARIGSAVDRLMSLTDTPQACARNLSRLRLAFSGYNREPHEIAQMREIAHYFQAITCHWPYWMHFLSPQADNMATLLSLTFTPLIVKVDGQRVNSHIELSEPAIANFQNMARATIHLHNAMAAPQHITQTMGSQLRHALCMVLA
;
A
#
# COMPACT_ATOMS: atom_id res chain seq x y z
N MET A 1 -2.17 -34.92 -0.67
CA MET A 1 -1.62 -34.23 0.52
C MET A 1 -0.37 -33.48 0.12
N ASN A 2 -0.51 -32.22 -0.30
CA ASN A 2 0.62 -31.38 -0.70
C ASN A 2 1.04 -30.54 0.52
N LYS A 3 2.14 -30.89 1.18
CA LYS A 3 2.73 -30.06 2.23
C LYS A 3 3.40 -28.88 1.54
N GLN A 4 2.71 -27.74 1.46
CA GLN A 4 3.36 -26.48 1.11
C GLN A 4 4.52 -26.27 2.09
N ARG A 5 5.73 -26.12 1.53
CA ARG A 5 6.94 -25.80 2.28
C ARG A 5 6.75 -24.41 2.85
N HIS A 6 6.47 -24.32 4.15
CA HIS A 6 6.48 -23.07 4.90
C HIS A 6 7.90 -22.48 4.78
N ASN A 7 8.03 -21.31 4.16
CA ASN A 7 9.30 -20.59 4.10
C ASN A 7 9.54 -19.97 5.49
N PRO A 8 10.54 -20.39 6.27
CA PRO A 8 10.72 -19.99 7.68
C PRO A 8 11.14 -18.52 7.87
N SER A 9 11.10 -17.71 6.82
CA SER A 9 11.49 -16.29 6.82
C SER A 9 10.29 -15.32 6.86
N GLU A 10 9.05 -15.84 6.82
CA GLU A 10 7.83 -15.05 6.82
C GLU A 10 7.07 -15.17 8.17
N PRO A 11 6.72 -14.04 8.82
CA PRO A 11 6.16 -14.04 10.16
C PRO A 11 4.70 -14.51 10.17
N PRO A 12 4.23 -15.10 11.28
CA PRO A 12 2.80 -15.33 11.49
C PRO A 12 2.04 -13.99 11.61
N PRO A 13 0.71 -13.98 11.39
CA PRO A 13 -0.10 -12.75 11.32
C PRO A 13 0.09 -11.77 12.48
N HIS A 14 0.18 -12.29 13.71
CA HIS A 14 0.36 -11.49 14.93
C HIS A 14 1.75 -10.84 15.07
N GLN A 15 2.73 -11.22 14.24
CA GLN A 15 4.09 -10.66 14.22
C GLN A 15 4.34 -9.79 12.98
N LEU A 16 3.32 -9.59 12.12
CA LEU A 16 3.47 -8.88 10.85
C LEU A 16 3.92 -7.42 11.04
N ALA A 17 3.36 -6.73 12.03
CA ALA A 17 3.66 -5.33 12.30
C ALA A 17 5.13 -5.12 12.73
N ASP A 18 5.64 -6.00 13.59
CA ASP A 18 7.03 -5.94 14.05
C ASP A 18 8.02 -6.41 12.98
N TRP A 19 7.66 -7.45 12.21
CA TRP A 19 8.47 -7.89 11.08
C TRP A 19 8.68 -6.77 10.07
N LEU A 20 7.62 -6.04 9.69
CA LEU A 20 7.74 -4.91 8.76
C LEU A 20 8.69 -3.85 9.26
N HIS A 21 8.52 -3.47 10.52
CA HIS A 21 9.38 -2.46 11.10
C HIS A 21 10.84 -2.92 11.06
N GLN A 22 11.10 -4.20 11.36
CA GLN A 22 12.44 -4.77 11.24
C GLN A 22 12.95 -4.78 9.80
N GLN A 23 12.12 -5.03 8.78
CA GLN A 23 12.55 -4.99 7.37
C GLN A 23 12.95 -3.57 6.93
N PHE A 24 12.16 -2.56 7.28
CA PHE A 24 12.52 -1.15 7.04
C PHE A 24 13.75 -0.73 7.88
N LEU A 25 13.86 -1.29 9.08
CA LEU A 25 15.03 -1.37 9.96
C LEU A 25 16.33 -1.76 9.25
N ARG A 26 16.30 -2.98 8.74
CA ARG A 26 17.46 -3.75 8.26
C ARG A 26 17.74 -3.53 6.78
N ARG A 27 17.26 -2.43 6.21
CA ARG A 27 17.43 -2.14 4.79
C ARG A 27 18.92 -2.28 4.41
N PRO A 28 19.25 -3.03 3.34
CA PRO A 28 20.62 -3.08 2.87
C PRO A 28 21.10 -1.66 2.51
N ALA A 29 22.40 -1.42 2.65
CA ALA A 29 23.00 -0.21 2.12
C ALA A 29 22.60 -0.09 0.64
N PRO A 30 22.22 1.10 0.16
CA PRO A 30 21.93 1.27 -1.26
C PRO A 30 23.16 0.80 -2.05
N PRO A 31 22.98 0.03 -3.15
CA PRO A 31 24.10 -0.32 -4.02
C PRO A 31 24.78 0.97 -4.49
N ASP A 32 26.08 0.91 -4.82
CA ASP A 32 26.84 2.05 -5.34
C ASP A 32 26.05 2.73 -6.45
N PHE A 33 25.40 3.84 -6.11
CA PHE A 33 24.40 4.46 -6.95
C PHE A 33 25.11 5.39 -7.91
N HIS A 34 25.24 4.98 -9.16
CA HIS A 34 25.92 5.75 -10.21
C HIS A 34 25.02 6.84 -10.85
N GLY A 35 23.76 6.98 -10.42
CA GLY A 35 22.87 8.08 -10.82
C GLY A 35 22.90 9.26 -9.85
N THR A 36 22.26 10.38 -10.21
CA THR A 36 21.97 11.45 -9.25
C THR A 36 20.74 11.09 -8.43
N SER A 37 20.93 10.86 -7.12
CA SER A 37 19.80 10.53 -6.24
C SER A 37 18.80 11.69 -6.29
N PRO A 38 17.50 11.44 -6.46
CA PRO A 38 16.51 12.52 -6.45
C PRO A 38 16.54 13.29 -5.13
N TRP A 39 17.02 12.66 -4.05
CA TRP A 39 17.16 13.27 -2.72
C TRP A 39 18.44 14.09 -2.55
N ALA A 40 19.44 13.90 -3.42
CA ALA A 40 20.66 14.72 -3.47
C ALA A 40 20.44 16.05 -4.22
N ASP A 41 19.33 16.17 -4.96
CA ASP A 41 18.89 17.43 -5.55
C ASP A 41 18.30 18.33 -4.45
N SER A 42 19.11 19.28 -3.99
CA SER A 42 18.75 20.26 -2.96
C SER A 42 17.56 21.13 -3.37
N ASN A 43 17.30 21.31 -4.66
CA ASN A 43 16.12 22.02 -5.16
C ASN A 43 14.87 21.14 -5.04
N LEU A 44 14.94 19.84 -5.35
CA LEU A 44 13.82 18.92 -5.16
C LEU A 44 13.48 18.77 -3.68
N ALA A 45 14.47 18.57 -2.81
CA ALA A 45 14.26 18.45 -1.37
C ALA A 45 13.65 19.73 -0.77
N SER A 46 14.16 20.90 -1.18
CA SER A 46 13.60 22.19 -0.75
C SER A 46 12.20 22.46 -1.31
N ALA A 47 11.94 22.06 -2.57
CA ALA A 47 10.63 22.19 -3.20
C ALA A 47 9.59 21.29 -2.54
N LEU A 48 9.92 20.04 -2.23
CA LEU A 48 9.02 19.13 -1.52
C LEU A 48 8.74 19.58 -0.08
N THR A 49 9.71 20.24 0.56
CA THR A 49 9.54 20.78 1.91
C THR A 49 8.71 22.08 1.92
N ARG A 50 8.77 22.89 0.85
CA ARG A 50 8.10 24.21 0.77
C ARG A 50 6.78 24.20 0.00
N ALA A 51 6.55 23.24 -0.88
CA ALA A 51 5.36 23.18 -1.71
C ALA A 51 4.31 22.25 -1.08
N VAL A 52 3.12 22.78 -0.82
CA VAL A 52 1.93 21.95 -0.66
C VAL A 52 1.51 21.50 -2.06
N LEU A 53 2.15 20.43 -2.55
CA LEU A 53 1.76 19.84 -3.82
C LEU A 53 0.35 19.22 -3.67
N PRO A 54 -0.54 19.37 -4.67
CA PRO A 54 -1.88 18.82 -4.57
C PRO A 54 -1.84 17.30 -4.45
N ALA A 55 -2.84 16.74 -3.77
CA ALA A 55 -3.04 15.30 -3.73
C ALA A 55 -3.31 14.75 -5.13
N ILE A 56 -2.98 13.48 -5.33
CA ILE A 56 -3.28 12.72 -6.53
C ILE A 56 -4.48 11.85 -6.23
N ASP A 57 -5.63 12.20 -6.78
CA ASP A 57 -6.84 11.40 -6.63
C ASP A 57 -6.87 10.31 -7.70
N LEU A 58 -6.82 9.06 -7.23
CA LEU A 58 -7.02 7.88 -8.05
C LEU A 58 -8.41 7.33 -7.76
N THR A 59 -9.33 7.64 -8.66
CA THR A 59 -10.72 7.20 -8.58
C THR A 59 -10.94 6.00 -9.49
N PHE A 60 -11.40 4.90 -8.92
CA PHE A 60 -11.87 3.74 -9.66
C PHE A 60 -13.38 3.85 -9.84
N THR A 61 -13.85 3.78 -11.08
CA THR A 61 -15.30 3.82 -11.35
C THR A 61 -15.90 2.44 -11.20
N ARG A 62 -17.17 2.37 -10.78
CA ARG A 62 -17.94 1.13 -10.78
C ARG A 62 -17.88 0.41 -12.11
N GLN A 63 -17.95 1.15 -13.22
CA GLN A 63 -17.84 0.58 -14.57
C GLN A 63 -16.48 -0.11 -14.79
N ASP A 64 -15.38 0.52 -14.38
CA ASP A 64 -14.05 -0.06 -14.54
C ASP A 64 -13.88 -1.31 -13.68
N VAL A 65 -14.38 -1.27 -12.43
CA VAL A 65 -14.34 -2.41 -11.50
C VAL A 65 -15.16 -3.58 -12.03
N GLU A 66 -16.43 -3.37 -12.36
CA GLU A 66 -17.34 -4.43 -12.83
C GLU A 66 -16.92 -5.00 -14.18
N SER A 67 -16.27 -4.19 -15.04
CA SER A 67 -15.72 -4.64 -16.33
C SER A 67 -14.27 -5.12 -16.25
N ALA A 68 -13.67 -5.21 -15.06
CA ALA A 68 -12.27 -5.58 -14.83
C ALA A 68 -11.24 -4.79 -15.67
N ARG A 69 -11.53 -3.51 -15.97
CA ARG A 69 -10.67 -2.64 -16.76
C ARG A 69 -9.60 -2.01 -15.87
N ILE A 70 -8.46 -2.67 -15.75
CA ILE A 70 -7.34 -2.18 -14.94
C ILE A 70 -6.33 -1.33 -15.73
N GLY A 71 -6.34 -1.40 -17.07
CA GLY A 71 -5.28 -0.83 -17.91
C GLY A 71 -5.03 0.65 -17.68
N SER A 72 -6.08 1.48 -17.74
CA SER A 72 -5.97 2.93 -17.53
C SER A 72 -5.47 3.31 -16.14
N ALA A 73 -5.87 2.55 -15.11
CA ALA A 73 -5.41 2.74 -13.75
C ALA A 73 -3.92 2.38 -13.62
N VAL A 74 -3.52 1.22 -14.17
CA VAL A 74 -2.13 0.76 -14.17
C VAL A 74 -1.23 1.71 -14.94
N ASP A 75 -1.62 2.19 -16.13
CA ASP A 75 -0.85 3.15 -16.91
C ASP A 75 -0.59 4.44 -16.13
N ARG A 76 -1.63 4.95 -15.44
CA ARG A 76 -1.50 6.14 -14.60
C ARG A 76 -0.57 5.89 -13.41
N LEU A 77 -0.66 4.72 -12.78
CA LEU A 77 0.23 4.33 -11.68
C LEU A 77 1.68 4.15 -12.14
N MET A 78 1.91 3.53 -13.29
CA MET A 78 3.24 3.37 -13.89
C MET A 78 3.93 4.72 -14.11
N SER A 79 3.18 5.75 -14.51
CA SER A 79 3.73 7.11 -14.66
C SER A 79 4.26 7.71 -13.35
N LEU A 80 3.77 7.27 -12.18
CA LEU A 80 4.27 7.70 -10.88
C LEU A 80 5.64 7.09 -10.56
N THR A 81 5.95 5.94 -11.16
CA THR A 81 7.17 5.17 -10.96
C THR A 81 8.16 5.25 -12.12
N ASP A 82 7.88 6.07 -13.12
CA ASP A 82 8.63 6.15 -14.38
C ASP A 82 10.07 6.68 -14.18
N THR A 83 10.26 7.57 -13.21
CA THR A 83 11.58 8.12 -12.87
C THR A 83 11.76 8.25 -11.35
N PRO A 84 13.01 8.20 -10.83
CA PRO A 84 13.28 8.45 -9.42
C PRO A 84 12.74 9.80 -8.92
N GLN A 85 12.77 10.83 -9.76
CA GLN A 85 12.22 12.15 -9.47
C GLN A 85 10.70 12.13 -9.38
N ALA A 86 10.01 11.40 -10.27
CA ALA A 86 8.56 11.23 -10.20
C ALA A 86 8.15 10.50 -8.90
N CYS A 87 8.86 9.43 -8.53
CA CYS A 87 8.65 8.72 -7.28
C CYS A 87 8.80 9.64 -6.07
N ALA A 88 9.95 10.30 -5.93
CA ALA A 88 10.24 11.19 -4.82
C ALA A 88 9.21 12.35 -4.72
N ARG A 89 8.84 12.93 -5.87
CA ARG A 89 7.87 14.03 -5.93
C ARG A 89 6.45 13.61 -5.49
N ASN A 90 6.10 12.35 -5.68
CA ASN A 90 4.76 11.83 -5.43
C ASN A 90 4.67 11.00 -4.13
N LEU A 91 5.73 10.96 -3.31
CA LEU A 91 5.73 10.35 -1.98
C LEU A 91 4.50 10.83 -1.18
N SER A 92 3.72 9.87 -0.66
CA SER A 92 2.60 10.12 0.25
C SER A 92 1.51 11.10 -0.26
N ARG A 93 1.30 11.17 -1.59
CA ARG A 93 0.31 12.07 -2.21
C ARG A 93 -0.91 11.39 -2.82
N LEU A 94 -0.90 10.07 -2.95
CA LEU A 94 -1.98 9.30 -3.57
C LEU A 94 -3.15 9.11 -2.61
N ARG A 95 -4.36 9.41 -3.05
CA ARG A 95 -5.62 9.12 -2.35
C ARG A 95 -6.47 8.17 -3.19
N LEU A 96 -7.06 7.17 -2.55
CA LEU A 96 -7.90 6.18 -3.21
C LEU A 96 -9.37 6.58 -3.07
N ALA A 97 -10.13 6.43 -4.16
CA ALA A 97 -11.57 6.61 -4.13
C ALA A 97 -12.26 5.60 -5.06
N PHE A 98 -13.45 5.19 -4.68
CA PHE A 98 -14.33 4.37 -5.51
C PHE A 98 -15.60 5.17 -5.78
N SER A 99 -16.00 5.27 -7.05
CA SER A 99 -17.15 6.07 -7.48
C SER A 99 -18.24 5.19 -8.09
N GLY A 100 -19.51 5.56 -7.89
CA GLY A 100 -20.67 4.79 -8.39
C GLY A 100 -21.22 3.75 -7.42
N TYR A 101 -20.67 3.67 -6.21
CA TYR A 101 -21.09 2.73 -5.14
C TYR A 101 -21.91 3.39 -4.02
N ASN A 102 -22.29 4.66 -4.16
CA ASN A 102 -22.96 5.44 -3.11
C ASN A 102 -24.33 4.90 -2.66
N ARG A 103 -24.91 3.95 -3.41
CA ARG A 103 -26.19 3.32 -3.13
C ARG A 103 -26.04 1.90 -2.57
N GLU A 104 -24.81 1.43 -2.43
CA GLU A 104 -24.56 0.09 -1.92
C GLU A 104 -24.72 0.05 -0.39
N PRO A 105 -25.36 -1.00 0.13
CA PRO A 105 -25.56 -1.14 1.58
C PRO A 105 -24.29 -1.60 2.31
N HIS A 106 -23.29 -2.09 1.58
CA HIS A 106 -22.02 -2.58 2.11
C HIS A 106 -20.93 -1.53 1.96
N GLU A 107 -19.96 -1.53 2.88
CA GLU A 107 -18.77 -0.72 2.72
C GLU A 107 -17.94 -1.21 1.51
N ILE A 108 -17.24 -0.29 0.86
CA ILE A 108 -16.37 -0.57 -0.30
C ILE A 108 -15.46 -1.78 -0.07
N ALA A 109 -14.83 -1.87 1.11
CA ALA A 109 -13.93 -2.96 1.43
C ALA A 109 -14.62 -4.34 1.54
N GLN A 110 -15.93 -4.37 1.79
CA GLN A 110 -16.71 -5.60 1.91
C GLN A 110 -17.15 -6.16 0.54
N MET A 111 -16.98 -5.39 -0.53
CA MET A 111 -17.38 -5.78 -1.88
C MET A 111 -16.26 -6.58 -2.56
N ARG A 112 -16.53 -7.85 -2.88
CA ARG A 112 -15.52 -8.78 -3.39
C ARG A 112 -14.96 -8.37 -4.75
N GLU A 113 -15.79 -7.81 -5.61
CA GLU A 113 -15.40 -7.28 -6.92
C GLU A 113 -14.38 -6.14 -6.80
N ILE A 114 -14.50 -5.31 -5.76
CA ILE A 114 -13.56 -4.22 -5.49
C ILE A 114 -12.24 -4.79 -5.01
N ALA A 115 -12.26 -5.74 -4.07
CA ALA A 115 -11.05 -6.41 -3.60
C ALA A 115 -10.31 -7.13 -4.73
N HIS A 116 -11.01 -7.90 -5.59
CA HIS A 116 -10.40 -8.57 -6.73
C HIS A 116 -9.80 -7.58 -7.75
N TYR A 117 -10.53 -6.50 -8.06
CA TYR A 117 -10.04 -5.46 -8.96
C TYR A 117 -8.78 -4.78 -8.41
N PHE A 118 -8.78 -4.42 -7.13
CA PHE A 118 -7.64 -3.82 -6.45
C PHE A 118 -6.42 -4.76 -6.39
N GLN A 119 -6.65 -6.04 -6.10
CA GLN A 119 -5.60 -7.07 -6.13
C GLN A 119 -4.99 -7.21 -7.52
N ALA A 120 -5.80 -7.19 -8.59
CA ALA A 120 -5.31 -7.24 -9.96
C ALA A 120 -4.39 -6.04 -10.27
N ILE A 121 -4.78 -4.82 -9.88
CA ILE A 121 -3.89 -3.65 -10.02
C ILE A 121 -2.61 -3.84 -9.21
N THR A 122 -2.72 -4.31 -7.96
CA THR A 122 -1.57 -4.51 -7.05
C THR A 122 -0.55 -5.50 -7.61
N CYS A 123 -1.00 -6.53 -8.32
CA CYS A 123 -0.09 -7.46 -9.02
C CYS A 123 0.77 -6.77 -10.09
N HIS A 124 0.25 -5.74 -10.75
CA HIS A 124 0.99 -4.96 -11.75
C HIS A 124 1.78 -3.80 -11.14
N TRP A 125 1.29 -3.23 -10.04
CA TRP A 125 1.87 -2.05 -9.40
C TRP A 125 1.80 -2.17 -7.87
N PRO A 126 2.81 -2.78 -7.21
CA PRO A 126 2.78 -3.07 -5.77
C PRO A 126 3.34 -1.93 -4.88
N TYR A 127 3.49 -0.71 -5.39
CA TYR A 127 4.20 0.38 -4.68
C TYR A 127 3.33 1.23 -3.76
N TRP A 128 2.12 0.77 -3.42
CA TRP A 128 1.11 1.53 -2.68
C TRP A 128 1.66 2.21 -1.43
N MET A 129 2.46 1.52 -0.61
CA MET A 129 2.95 2.04 0.67
C MET A 129 3.83 3.30 0.51
N HIS A 130 4.50 3.47 -0.63
CA HIS A 130 5.29 4.67 -0.90
C HIS A 130 4.40 5.88 -1.26
N PHE A 131 3.37 5.66 -2.07
CA PHE A 131 2.61 6.77 -2.65
C PHE A 131 1.38 7.13 -1.83
N LEU A 132 0.81 6.20 -1.06
CA LEU A 132 -0.44 6.41 -0.34
C LEU A 132 -0.29 7.51 0.72
N SER A 133 -1.24 8.44 0.74
CA SER A 133 -1.33 9.48 1.77
C SER A 133 -1.53 8.85 3.15
N PRO A 134 -0.80 9.31 4.20
CA PRO A 134 -0.83 8.73 5.54
C PRO A 134 -2.11 9.09 6.33
N GLN A 135 -3.12 9.64 5.68
CA GLN A 135 -4.45 9.80 6.29
C GLN A 135 -5.00 8.42 6.67
N ALA A 136 -5.53 8.31 7.89
CA ALA A 136 -5.98 7.05 8.48
C ALA A 136 -6.90 6.26 7.54
N ASP A 137 -7.84 6.94 6.88
CA ASP A 137 -8.83 6.32 5.98
C ASP A 137 -8.20 5.65 4.75
N ASN A 138 -7.14 6.25 4.17
CA ASN A 138 -6.48 5.66 3.00
C ASN A 138 -5.76 4.38 3.38
N MET A 139 -5.01 4.40 4.49
CA MET A 139 -4.27 3.24 4.95
C MET A 139 -5.21 2.12 5.40
N ALA A 140 -6.27 2.45 6.13
CA ALA A 140 -7.31 1.49 6.48
C ALA A 140 -7.95 0.88 5.21
N THR A 141 -8.27 1.70 4.20
CA THR A 141 -8.80 1.22 2.91
C THR A 141 -7.82 0.28 2.21
N LEU A 142 -6.53 0.60 2.14
CA LEU A 142 -5.51 -0.28 1.56
C LEU A 142 -5.50 -1.64 2.27
N LEU A 143 -5.48 -1.63 3.61
CA LEU A 143 -5.44 -2.85 4.41
C LEU A 143 -6.72 -3.66 4.23
N SER A 144 -7.90 -3.04 4.25
CA SER A 144 -9.18 -3.73 4.09
C SER A 144 -9.45 -4.23 2.67
N LEU A 145 -8.79 -3.68 1.65
CA LEU A 145 -8.82 -4.24 0.28
C LEU A 145 -7.77 -5.34 0.07
N THR A 146 -6.71 -5.31 0.86
CA THR A 146 -5.62 -6.31 0.83
C THR A 146 -6.00 -7.56 1.61
N PHE A 147 -6.64 -7.38 2.76
CA PHE A 147 -7.07 -8.42 3.66
C PHE A 147 -8.56 -8.70 3.48
N THR A 148 -8.94 -9.97 3.45
CA THR A 148 -10.35 -10.36 3.37
C THR A 148 -11.06 -9.93 4.66
N PRO A 149 -12.06 -9.03 4.62
CA PRO A 149 -12.83 -8.71 5.81
C PRO A 149 -13.74 -9.89 6.15
N LEU A 150 -13.62 -10.42 7.38
CA LEU A 150 -14.59 -11.34 7.96
C LEU A 150 -15.66 -10.51 8.67
N ILE A 151 -16.86 -10.48 8.08
CA ILE A 151 -17.99 -9.81 8.71
C ILE A 151 -18.58 -10.76 9.76
N VAL A 152 -18.41 -10.44 11.05
CA VAL A 152 -19.09 -11.15 12.13
C VAL A 152 -20.35 -10.37 12.48
N LYS A 153 -21.51 -10.91 12.10
CA LYS A 153 -22.80 -10.41 12.61
C LYS A 153 -23.00 -10.96 14.02
N VAL A 154 -22.99 -10.08 15.02
CA VAL A 154 -23.34 -10.45 16.40
C VAL A 154 -24.75 -9.91 16.67
N ASP A 155 -25.68 -10.82 16.97
CA ASP A 155 -27.07 -10.62 17.40
C ASP A 155 -27.68 -9.25 17.11
N GLY A 156 -28.18 -9.09 15.88
CA GLY A 156 -29.21 -8.12 15.50
C GLY A 156 -28.81 -6.65 15.44
N GLN A 157 -27.73 -6.20 16.07
CA GLN A 157 -27.38 -4.76 16.12
C GLN A 157 -25.89 -4.41 16.05
N ARG A 158 -24.96 -5.37 16.10
CA ARG A 158 -23.51 -5.08 16.00
C ARG A 158 -22.86 -5.87 14.88
N VAL A 159 -22.43 -5.14 13.85
CA VAL A 159 -21.50 -5.66 12.83
C VAL A 159 -20.11 -5.30 13.31
N ASN A 160 -19.35 -6.29 13.78
CA ASN A 160 -17.91 -6.14 13.93
C ASN A 160 -17.26 -6.72 12.69
N SER A 161 -16.51 -5.92 11.94
CA SER A 161 -15.60 -6.42 10.90
C SER A 161 -14.31 -6.85 11.59
N HIS A 162 -14.00 -8.15 11.55
CA HIS A 162 -12.68 -8.63 11.93
C HIS A 162 -11.89 -8.88 10.65
N ILE A 163 -10.65 -8.45 10.59
CA ILE A 163 -9.81 -8.73 9.41
C ILE A 163 -9.24 -10.13 9.54
N GLU A 164 -9.58 -11.03 8.61
CA GLU A 164 -8.93 -12.33 8.55
C GLU A 164 -7.64 -12.21 7.76
N LEU A 165 -6.52 -12.35 8.47
CA LEU A 165 -5.19 -12.41 7.87
C LEU A 165 -4.93 -13.79 7.26
N SER A 166 -5.59 -14.05 6.12
CA SER A 166 -5.33 -15.24 5.31
C SER A 166 -3.91 -15.24 4.74
N GLU A 167 -3.33 -16.42 4.47
CA GLU A 167 -2.00 -16.54 3.87
C GLU A 167 -1.83 -15.73 2.56
N PRO A 168 -2.78 -15.75 1.60
CA PRO A 168 -2.67 -14.93 0.39
C PRO A 168 -2.63 -13.42 0.68
N ALA A 169 -3.36 -12.98 1.69
CA ALA A 169 -3.43 -11.58 2.05
C ALA A 169 -2.14 -11.11 2.74
N ILE A 170 -1.56 -11.95 3.61
CA ILE A 170 -0.22 -11.74 4.19
C ILE A 170 0.83 -11.68 3.08
N ALA A 171 0.80 -12.61 2.12
CA ALA A 171 1.74 -12.63 1.01
C ALA A 171 1.62 -11.38 0.11
N ASN A 172 0.40 -10.94 -0.20
CA ASN A 172 0.18 -9.71 -0.96
C ASN A 172 0.71 -8.48 -0.22
N PHE A 173 0.45 -8.41 1.08
CA PHE A 173 0.95 -7.34 1.93
C PHE A 173 2.49 -7.32 2.01
N GLN A 174 3.12 -8.49 2.18
CA GLN A 174 4.59 -8.63 2.16
C GLN A 174 5.18 -8.25 0.80
N ASN A 175 4.50 -8.57 -0.30
CA ASN A 175 4.91 -8.17 -1.65
C ASN A 175 4.95 -6.65 -1.78
N MET A 176 3.92 -5.93 -1.32
CA MET A 176 3.91 -4.47 -1.32
C MET A 176 5.04 -3.86 -0.48
N ALA A 177 5.30 -4.43 0.71
CA ALA A 177 6.40 -3.98 1.57
C ALA A 177 7.76 -4.18 0.89
N ARG A 178 7.97 -5.35 0.27
CA ARG A 178 9.20 -5.68 -0.47
C ARG A 178 9.39 -4.77 -1.68
N ALA A 179 8.36 -4.56 -2.48
CA ALA A 179 8.39 -3.65 -3.62
C ALA A 179 8.76 -2.22 -3.19
N THR A 180 8.22 -1.77 -2.06
CA THR A 180 8.52 -0.45 -1.51
C THR A 180 9.97 -0.33 -1.03
N ILE A 181 10.50 -1.35 -0.36
CA ILE A 181 11.92 -1.40 0.03
C ILE A 181 12.82 -1.38 -1.22
N HIS A 182 12.48 -2.16 -2.25
CA HIS A 182 13.22 -2.14 -3.52
C HIS A 182 13.20 -0.77 -4.18
N LEU A 183 12.04 -0.11 -4.22
CA LEU A 183 11.90 1.24 -4.75
C LEU A 183 12.80 2.23 -3.99
N HIS A 184 12.78 2.18 -2.66
CA HIS A 184 13.61 3.04 -1.82
C HIS A 184 15.11 2.80 -2.02
N ASN A 185 15.52 1.54 -2.20
CA ASN A 185 16.90 1.19 -2.52
C ASN A 185 17.31 1.71 -3.89
N ALA A 186 16.46 1.52 -4.91
CA ALA A 186 16.72 1.96 -6.27
C ALA A 186 16.87 3.49 -6.39
N MET A 187 16.25 4.26 -5.50
CA MET A 187 16.36 5.72 -5.47
C MET A 187 17.35 6.26 -4.44
N ALA A 188 18.07 5.37 -3.73
CA ALA A 188 18.91 5.73 -2.59
C ALA A 188 18.18 6.66 -1.59
N ALA A 189 16.95 6.29 -1.19
CA ALA A 189 16.13 7.11 -0.30
C ALA A 189 16.80 7.30 1.08
N PRO A 190 16.70 8.49 1.70
CA PRO A 190 17.22 8.74 3.04
C PRO A 190 16.58 7.84 4.10
N GLN A 191 17.35 7.50 5.14
CA GLN A 191 16.90 6.58 6.18
C GLN A 191 15.66 7.09 6.94
N HIS A 192 15.54 8.40 7.16
CA HIS A 192 14.38 8.98 7.84
C HIS A 192 13.07 8.79 7.06
N ILE A 193 13.08 8.86 5.72
CA ILE A 193 11.90 8.59 4.88
C ILE A 193 11.43 7.15 5.08
N THR A 194 12.37 6.21 5.07
CA THR A 194 12.09 4.78 5.27
C THR A 194 11.57 4.51 6.69
N GLN A 195 12.14 5.15 7.72
CA GLN A 195 11.73 5.00 9.13
C GLN A 195 10.32 5.56 9.39
N THR A 196 10.01 6.75 8.90
CA THR A 196 8.69 7.37 9.07
C THR A 196 7.59 6.49 8.50
N MET A 197 7.79 5.97 7.28
CA MET A 197 6.82 5.10 6.63
C MET A 197 6.68 3.75 7.35
N GLY A 198 7.79 3.14 7.79
CA GLY A 198 7.74 1.92 8.60
C GLY A 198 6.97 2.11 9.92
N SER A 199 7.07 3.28 10.55
CA SER A 199 6.28 3.62 11.75
C SER A 199 4.80 3.81 11.44
N GLN A 200 4.46 4.50 10.34
CA GLN A 200 3.07 4.73 9.93
C GLN A 200 2.35 3.42 9.59
N LEU A 201 3.01 2.54 8.85
CA LEU A 201 2.47 1.22 8.49
C LEU A 201 2.21 0.36 9.72
N ARG A 202 3.15 0.34 10.67
CA ARG A 202 2.94 -0.39 11.94
C ARG A 202 1.76 0.18 12.72
N HIS A 203 1.67 1.50 12.85
CA HIS A 203 0.55 2.12 13.56
C HIS A 203 -0.80 1.75 12.91
N ALA A 204 -0.90 1.83 11.59
CA ALA A 204 -2.13 1.47 10.90
C ALA A 204 -2.48 -0.02 11.01
N LEU A 205 -1.51 -0.92 10.96
CA LEU A 205 -1.74 -2.33 11.21
C LEU A 205 -2.23 -2.60 12.64
N CYS A 206 -1.66 -1.92 13.64
CA CYS A 206 -2.15 -2.04 15.02
C CYS A 206 -3.61 -1.58 15.14
N MET A 207 -4.01 -0.52 14.43
CA MET A 207 -5.40 -0.03 14.45
C MET A 207 -6.38 -0.99 13.78
N VAL A 208 -5.94 -1.73 12.75
CA VAL A 208 -6.80 -2.62 11.96
C VAL A 208 -6.86 -4.04 12.55
N LEU A 209 -5.85 -4.44 13.32
CA LEU A 209 -5.74 -5.78 13.92
C LEU A 209 -6.13 -5.83 15.41
N ALA A 210 -6.34 -4.69 16.06
CA ALA A 210 -6.84 -4.60 17.44
C ALA A 210 -8.35 -4.87 17.51
#